data_AF-A0A4P9ZJB9-F1
#
_entry.id   AF-A0A4P9ZJB9-F1
#
_cell.length_a   1.000
_cell.length_b   1.000
_cell.length_c   1.000
_cell.angle_alpha   90.00
_cell.angle_beta   90.00
_cell.angle_gamma   90.00
#
_symmetry.space_group_name_H-M   'P 1'
#
loop_
_entity.id
_entity.type
_entity.pdbx_description
1 polymer ?
#
loop_
_entity_poly.entity_id
_entity_poly.type
_entity_poly.pdbx_seq_one_letter_code
_entity_poly.pdbx_strand_id
1 'polypeptide(L)'
;MSKAELTERILSVLKTLPKERIKHYASFKDVQIARFLDPAFVASVSEDNLKLQYIALRDLVNDKFRNYYKLDDKLLRPKGNPHYYERIMGELKGESKETWLTAMRTVMFGK
;
A
#
# COMPACT_ATOMS: atom_id res chain seq x y z
N MET A 1 2.84 28.29 3.26
CA MET A 1 1.81 27.42 3.83
C MET A 1 2.22 27.16 5.25
N SER A 2 1.40 27.49 6.23
CA SER A 2 1.74 27.26 7.63
C SER A 2 1.77 25.75 7.96
N LYS A 3 2.42 25.37 9.07
CA LYS A 3 2.36 23.99 9.59
C LYS A 3 0.93 23.49 9.81
N ALA A 4 0.02 24.36 10.26
CA ALA A 4 -1.39 24.02 10.47
C ALA A 4 -2.07 23.65 9.14
N GLU A 5 -1.92 24.51 8.13
CA GLU A 5 -2.47 24.26 6.78
C GLU A 5 -1.90 22.98 6.15
N LEU A 6 -0.60 22.72 6.32
CA LEU A 6 0.03 21.48 5.83
C LEU A 6 -0.57 20.24 6.50
N THR A 7 -0.75 20.30 7.82
CA THR A 7 -1.30 19.18 8.60
C THR A 7 -2.74 18.89 8.19
N GLU A 8 -3.56 19.92 8.02
CA GLU A 8 -4.94 19.77 7.55
C GLU A 8 -5.01 19.11 6.17
N ARG A 9 -4.14 19.51 5.24
CA ARG A 9 -4.08 18.89 3.91
C ARG A 9 -3.60 17.44 3.96
N ILE A 10 -2.60 17.13 4.78
CA ILE A 10 -2.16 15.75 4.99
C ILE A 10 -3.31 14.90 5.52
N LEU A 11 -4.02 15.37 6.56
CA LEU A 11 -5.17 14.67 7.12
C LEU A 11 -6.29 14.49 6.11
N SER A 12 -6.56 15.50 5.26
CA SER A 12 -7.52 15.39 4.16
C SER A 12 -7.15 14.27 3.20
N VAL A 13 -5.88 14.18 2.78
CA VAL A 13 -5.43 13.13 1.85
C VAL A 13 -5.45 11.75 2.53
N LEU A 14 -5.04 11.63 3.79
CA LEU A 14 -5.11 10.37 4.51
C LEU A 14 -6.56 9.86 4.63
N LYS A 15 -7.53 10.76 4.80
CA LYS A 15 -8.95 10.39 4.89
C LYS A 15 -9.49 9.80 3.59
N THR A 16 -8.95 10.15 2.43
CA THR A 16 -9.39 9.58 1.13
C THR A 16 -8.84 8.19 0.85
N LEU A 17 -7.78 7.76 1.54
CA LEU A 17 -7.22 6.41 1.36
C LEU A 17 -8.27 5.33 1.69
N PRO A 18 -8.32 4.23 0.91
CA PRO A 18 -9.18 3.09 1.23
C PRO A 18 -8.70 2.42 2.53
N LYS A 19 -9.62 1.71 3.20
CA LYS A 19 -9.23 0.82 4.30
C LYS A 19 -8.38 -0.32 3.75
N GLU A 20 -7.35 -0.72 4.49
CA GLU A 20 -6.49 -1.84 4.10
C GLU A 20 -7.31 -3.13 4.00
N ARG A 21 -7.09 -3.87 2.91
CA ARG A 21 -7.75 -5.16 2.68
C ARG A 21 -7.34 -6.21 3.69
N ILE A 22 -6.11 -6.10 4.20
CA ILE A 22 -5.53 -7.07 5.14
C ILE A 22 -5.12 -6.31 6.38
N LYS A 23 -5.82 -6.56 7.48
CA LYS A 23 -5.53 -5.96 8.77
C LYS A 23 -4.47 -6.81 9.48
N HIS A 24 -3.20 -6.45 9.32
CA HIS A 24 -2.11 -7.04 10.09
C HIS A 24 -1.64 -6.05 11.14
N TYR A 25 -2.14 -6.19 12.37
CA TYR A 25 -1.77 -5.45 13.59
C TYR A 25 -1.96 -3.92 13.58
N ALA A 26 -1.79 -3.24 12.45
CA ALA A 26 -1.92 -1.80 12.29
C ALA A 26 -2.42 -1.45 10.88
N SER A 27 -3.20 -0.38 10.77
CA SER A 27 -3.58 0.26 9.50
C SER A 27 -2.63 1.42 9.24
N PHE A 28 -2.10 1.51 8.02
CA PHE A 28 -1.31 2.68 7.62
C PHE A 28 -2.16 3.93 7.73
N LYS A 29 -3.38 3.91 7.18
CA LYS A 29 -4.30 5.06 7.26
C LYS A 29 -4.52 5.51 8.70
N ASP A 30 -4.89 4.58 9.58
CA ASP A 30 -5.27 4.93 10.95
C ASP A 30 -4.07 5.39 11.78
N VAL A 31 -2.91 4.72 11.65
CA VAL A 31 -1.67 5.11 12.34
C VAL A 31 -1.21 6.49 11.89
N GLN A 32 -1.27 6.78 10.59
CA GLN A 32 -0.86 8.08 10.08
C GLN A 32 -1.81 9.19 10.52
N ILE A 33 -3.12 8.94 10.51
CA ILE A 33 -4.11 9.90 11.04
C ILE A 33 -3.81 10.19 12.51
N ALA A 34 -3.63 9.17 13.34
CA ALA A 34 -3.30 9.35 14.76
C ALA A 34 -2.02 10.17 14.95
N ARG A 35 -0.98 9.89 14.14
CA ARG A 35 0.30 10.61 14.18
C ARG A 35 0.16 12.10 13.88
N PHE A 36 -0.64 12.48 12.88
CA PHE A 36 -0.83 13.89 12.51
C PHE A 36 -1.91 14.62 13.31
N LEU A 37 -2.71 13.89 14.09
CA LEU A 37 -3.59 14.47 15.10
C LEU A 37 -2.85 14.82 16.38
N ASP A 38 -1.69 14.21 16.64
CA ASP A 38 -0.85 14.53 17.80
C ASP A 38 -0.15 15.90 17.61
N PRO A 39 -0.51 16.93 18.41
CA PRO A 39 0.10 18.24 18.29
C PRO A 39 1.59 18.24 18.68
N ALA A 40 2.01 17.35 19.58
CA ALA A 40 3.40 17.25 20.01
C ALA A 40 4.28 16.75 18.85
N PHE A 41 3.80 15.73 18.13
CA PHE A 41 4.45 15.27 16.90
C PHE A 41 4.54 16.38 15.87
N VAL A 42 3.44 17.04 15.52
CA VAL A 42 3.43 18.10 14.50
C VAL A 42 4.36 19.26 14.87
N ALA A 43 4.41 19.64 16.15
CA ALA A 43 5.32 20.67 16.64
C ALA A 43 6.80 20.29 16.43
N SER A 44 7.15 19.02 16.67
CA SER A 44 8.52 18.49 16.53
C SER A 44 9.04 18.39 15.09
N VAL A 45 8.15 18.33 14.09
CA VAL A 45 8.53 18.21 12.68
C VAL A 45 8.71 19.60 12.07
N SER A 46 9.77 19.82 11.30
CA SER A 46 9.99 21.08 10.58
C SER A 46 8.93 21.32 9.49
N GLU A 47 8.69 22.58 9.14
CA GLU A 47 7.71 22.92 8.08
C GLU A 47 8.10 22.32 6.73
N ASP A 48 9.39 22.34 6.38
CA ASP A 48 9.90 21.72 5.15
C ASP A 48 9.65 20.21 5.12
N ASN A 49 9.85 19.51 6.25
CA ASN A 49 9.59 18.08 6.34
C ASN A 49 8.09 17.78 6.23
N LEU A 50 7.21 18.61 6.80
CA LEU A 50 5.76 18.46 6.62
C LEU A 50 5.36 18.65 5.14
N LYS A 51 5.98 19.62 4.45
CA LYS A 51 5.77 19.85 3.02
C LYS A 51 6.21 18.66 2.17
N LEU A 52 7.38 18.09 2.46
CA LEU A 52 7.87 16.88 1.77
C LEU A 52 6.94 15.69 2.01
N GLN A 53 6.46 15.50 3.24
CA GLN A 53 5.51 14.44 3.57
C GLN A 53 4.18 14.60 2.84
N TYR A 54 3.66 15.83 2.74
CA TYR A 54 2.47 16.12 1.95
C TYR A 54 2.65 15.78 0.47
N ILE A 55 3.77 16.17 -0.14
CA ILE A 55 4.08 15.86 -1.55
C ILE A 55 4.18 14.36 -1.76
N ALA A 56 4.91 13.66 -0.89
CA ALA A 56 5.07 12.21 -0.97
C ALA A 56 3.73 11.49 -0.86
N LEU A 57 2.88 11.90 0.09
CA LEU A 57 1.55 11.32 0.27
C LEU A 57 0.65 11.59 -0.94
N ARG A 58 0.66 12.81 -1.48
CA ARG A 58 -0.10 13.15 -2.68
C ARG A 58 0.36 12.32 -3.89
N ASP A 59 1.67 12.18 -4.08
CA ASP A 59 2.23 11.40 -5.18
C ASP A 59 1.91 9.90 -5.04
N LEU A 60 1.85 9.39 -3.80
CA LEU A 60 1.40 8.03 -3.49
C LEU A 60 -0.09 7.82 -3.84
N VAL A 61 -0.98 8.72 -3.41
CA VAL A 61 -2.42 8.61 -3.68
C VAL A 61 -2.74 8.74 -5.18
N ASN A 62 -1.98 9.57 -5.89
CA ASN A 62 -2.17 9.77 -7.33
C ASN A 62 -1.53 8.69 -8.19
N ASP A 63 -1.02 7.60 -7.61
CA ASP A 63 -0.39 6.51 -8.36
C ASP A 63 0.70 7.01 -9.33
N LYS A 64 1.42 8.09 -8.98
CA LYS A 64 2.30 8.84 -9.91
C LYS A 64 3.29 7.93 -10.64
N PHE A 65 3.80 6.92 -9.94
CA PHE A 65 4.81 6.00 -10.47
C PHE A 65 4.25 4.70 -11.06
N ARG A 66 2.93 4.50 -11.05
CA ARG A 66 2.27 3.25 -11.48
C ARG A 66 2.64 2.85 -12.90
N ASN A 67 2.76 3.82 -13.80
CA ASN A 67 3.05 3.57 -15.21
C ASN A 67 4.54 3.71 -15.56
N TYR A 68 5.39 4.14 -14.62
CA TYR A 68 6.83 4.27 -14.86
C TYR A 68 7.51 2.90 -14.94
N TYR A 69 6.97 1.90 -14.23
CA TYR A 69 7.44 0.52 -14.25
C TYR A 69 6.31 -0.37 -14.74
N LYS A 70 6.12 -0.43 -16.06
CA LYS A 70 5.12 -1.33 -16.65
C LYS A 70 5.44 -2.76 -16.27
N LEU A 71 4.52 -3.41 -15.57
CA LEU A 71 4.57 -4.84 -15.31
C LEU A 71 4.21 -5.55 -16.62
N ASP A 72 5.17 -6.23 -17.21
CA ASP A 72 4.97 -7.01 -18.42
C ASP A 72 4.43 -8.42 -18.10
N ASP A 73 3.94 -9.10 -19.14
CA ASP A 73 3.45 -10.47 -19.00
C ASP A 73 4.55 -11.43 -18.52
N LYS A 74 5.83 -11.15 -18.79
CA LYS A 74 6.95 -11.99 -18.34
C LYS A 74 7.09 -11.96 -16.82
N LEU A 75 6.87 -10.81 -16.20
CA LEU A 75 6.87 -10.64 -14.75
C LEU A 75 5.60 -11.18 -14.11
N LEU A 76 4.43 -10.92 -14.71
CA LEU A 76 3.14 -11.32 -14.13
C LEU A 76 2.80 -12.81 -14.37
N ARG A 77 3.39 -13.44 -15.39
CA ARG A 77 3.15 -14.85 -15.76
C ARG A 77 4.47 -15.56 -16.03
N PRO A 78 5.26 -15.87 -14.99
CA PRO A 78 6.54 -16.51 -15.16
C PRO A 78 6.37 -17.92 -15.77
N LYS A 79 7.26 -18.30 -16.69
CA LYS A 79 7.16 -19.55 -17.47
C LYS A 79 6.96 -20.81 -16.62
N GLY A 80 7.57 -20.87 -15.43
CA GLY A 80 7.47 -22.02 -14.52
C GLY A 80 6.22 -22.03 -13.63
N ASN A 81 5.55 -20.89 -13.45
CA ASN A 81 4.30 -20.80 -12.69
C ASN A 81 3.43 -19.63 -13.21
N PRO A 82 2.74 -19.79 -14.35
CA PRO A 82 1.99 -18.70 -14.97
C PRO A 82 0.87 -18.11 -14.11
N HIS A 83 0.32 -18.89 -13.17
CA HIS A 83 -0.78 -18.48 -12.29
C HIS A 83 -0.32 -17.96 -10.91
N TYR A 84 0.99 -17.84 -10.68
CA TYR A 84 1.55 -17.49 -9.38
C TYR A 84 0.92 -16.24 -8.75
N TYR A 85 0.89 -15.14 -9.50
CA TYR A 85 0.35 -13.87 -9.00
C TYR A 85 -1.18 -13.88 -8.96
N GLU A 86 -1.85 -14.56 -9.90
CA GLU A 86 -3.31 -14.73 -9.88
C GLU A 86 -3.76 -15.43 -8.59
N ARG A 87 -3.02 -16.47 -8.18
CA ARG A 87 -3.25 -17.18 -6.92
C ARG A 87 -3.02 -16.30 -5.69
N ILE A 88 -1.86 -15.64 -5.60
CA ILE A 88 -1.58 -14.73 -4.47
C ILE A 88 -2.66 -13.67 -4.37
N MET A 89 -3.07 -13.08 -5.50
CA MET A 89 -4.14 -12.09 -5.51
C MET A 89 -5.50 -12.67 -5.08
N GLY A 90 -5.82 -13.90 -5.44
CA GLY A 90 -7.02 -14.61 -4.99
C GLY A 90 -7.03 -14.85 -3.47
N GLU A 91 -5.90 -15.29 -2.91
CA GLU A 91 -5.71 -15.46 -1.46
C GLU A 91 -5.86 -14.13 -0.71
N LEU A 92 -5.20 -13.07 -1.19
CA LEU A 92 -5.27 -11.73 -0.58
C LEU A 92 -6.70 -11.15 -0.61
N LYS A 93 -7.51 -11.51 -1.62
CA LYS A 93 -8.92 -11.09 -1.72
C LYS A 93 -9.88 -12.02 -0.97
N GLY A 94 -9.41 -13.16 -0.47
CA GLY A 94 -10.25 -14.19 0.15
C GLY A 94 -11.10 -15.00 -0.83
N GLU A 95 -10.78 -14.95 -2.13
CA GLU A 95 -11.50 -15.63 -3.21
C GLU A 95 -11.14 -17.13 -3.29
N SER A 96 -9.92 -17.51 -2.92
CA SER A 96 -9.47 -18.91 -2.92
C SER A 96 -8.47 -19.18 -1.79
N LYS A 97 -8.64 -20.30 -1.09
CA LYS A 97 -7.60 -20.89 -0.23
C LYS A 97 -7.14 -22.15 -0.93
N GLU A 98 -5.94 -22.17 -1.49
CA GLU A 98 -5.41 -23.44 -1.97
C GLU A 98 -5.25 -24.42 -0.81
N THR A 99 -5.75 -25.63 -0.99
CA THR A 99 -5.53 -26.72 -0.04
C THR A 99 -4.04 -27.07 -0.04
N TRP A 100 -3.45 -27.37 1.12
CA TRP A 100 -2.02 -27.69 1.28
C TRP A 100 -1.46 -28.71 0.27
N LEU A 101 -2.29 -29.65 -0.18
CA LEU A 101 -1.94 -30.63 -1.19
C LEU A 101 -1.69 -30.00 -2.58
N THR A 102 -2.50 -29.01 -2.96
CA THR A 102 -2.36 -28.27 -4.22
C THR A 102 -1.07 -27.46 -4.21
N ALA A 103 -0.78 -26.76 -3.11
CA ALA A 103 0.46 -25.99 -2.96
C ALA A 103 1.72 -26.87 -3.10
N MET A 104 1.72 -28.07 -2.50
CA MET A 104 2.82 -29.02 -2.64
C MET A 104 2.97 -29.53 -4.09
N ARG A 105 1.87 -29.82 -4.78
CA ARG A 105 1.89 -30.24 -6.19
C ARG A 105 2.44 -29.14 -7.09
N THR A 106 2.04 -27.90 -6.88
CA THR A 106 2.52 -26.75 -7.65
C THR A 106 4.01 -26.51 -7.48
N VAL A 107 4.57 -26.69 -6.26
CA VAL A 107 6.02 -26.57 -6.03
C VAL A 107 6.80 -27.68 -6.74
N MET A 108 6.27 -28.91 -6.73
CA MET A 108 6.95 -30.07 -7.30
C MET A 108 6.84 -30.15 -8.83
N PHE A 109 5.73 -29.69 -9.42
CA PHE A 109 5.41 -29.90 -10.84
C PHE A 109 5.20 -28.61 -11.64
N GLY A 110 5.24 -27.44 -10.99
CA GLY A 110 4.97 -26.15 -11.64
C GLY A 110 3.52 -25.97 -12.11
N LYS A 111 2.63 -26.89 -11.73
CA LYS A 111 1.19 -26.94 -12.05
C LYS A 111 0.42 -27.57 -10.90
#